data_AF-A0A1G0R086-F1
#
_entry.id   AF-A0A1G0R086-F1
#
_cell.length_a   1.000
_cell.length_b   1.000
_cell.length_c   1.000
_cell.angle_alpha   90.00
_cell.angle_beta   90.00
_cell.angle_gamma   90.00
#
_symmetry.space_group_name_H-M   'P 1'
#
loop_
_entity.id
_entity.type
_entity.pdbx_description
1 polymer ?
#
loop_
_entity_poly.entity_id
_entity_poly.type
_entity_poly.pdbx_seq_one_letter_code
_entity_poly.pdbx_strand_id
1 'polypeptide(L)'
;MNENKNLYGVTALFDSANEIIHAAKEVEKAGYKNFDVNTPYPVHGMDRAMGLKRSTVGFFTLFFGFSGTAFILLFAYWTMSVNYPMVIGGKPFFALPSFIPVTFETTVLLGGIATVVGILAVFFNLPSNNHPLHDTDYMCSVSNDKYGIVIEAEDPKFNENEVTELLKRLGAKKIHTVMNPGKESFPIFEGRFVVFLILVVLVVCGGTYFTLNKVLYLEPFDWMLEQDKLIPQEKSTIFTDNKGMRTTIEGTVARGYLPYPFKGQTIPTETLANPLLPTKKVLEFGKGKFLTFCSPCHGNYADGDSRLHGQFPNPPTLHSARAREFGDGMIYHIIVNGQNTMPSYETQTTSEERWAIINYIRALQRAKNAKPTDLQEVQKELGVNVK
;
A
#
# COMPACT_ATOMS: atom_id res chain seq x y z
N MET A 1 -18.39 -72.81 -12.73
CA MET A 1 -18.51 -72.04 -11.46
C MET A 1 -17.16 -72.19 -10.75
N ASN A 2 -16.18 -71.27 -10.72
CA ASN A 2 -16.15 -69.81 -10.77
C ASN A 2 -14.82 -69.34 -11.40
N GLU A 3 -14.77 -69.11 -12.72
CA GLU A 3 -13.60 -68.45 -13.35
C GLU A 3 -13.68 -66.91 -13.32
N ASN A 4 -14.86 -66.36 -13.00
CA ASN A 4 -15.14 -64.91 -13.04
C ASN A 4 -14.81 -64.10 -11.78
N LYS A 5 -14.08 -64.65 -10.79
CA LYS A 5 -13.88 -63.93 -9.51
C LYS A 5 -12.93 -62.74 -9.56
N ASN A 6 -12.23 -62.52 -10.67
CA ASN A 6 -11.20 -61.48 -10.77
C ASN A 6 -11.28 -60.64 -12.06
N LEU A 7 -12.38 -60.71 -12.81
CA LEU A 7 -12.58 -59.91 -14.01
C LEU A 7 -12.97 -58.48 -13.61
N TYR A 8 -12.27 -57.48 -14.16
CA TYR A 8 -12.62 -56.06 -13.99
C TYR A 8 -13.66 -55.62 -15.02
N GLY A 9 -13.48 -56.00 -16.29
CA GLY A 9 -14.41 -55.66 -17.35
C GLY A 9 -13.93 -56.05 -18.75
N VAL A 10 -14.77 -55.81 -19.74
CA VAL A 10 -14.42 -55.95 -21.17
C VAL A 10 -14.21 -54.57 -21.76
N THR A 11 -13.09 -54.38 -22.44
CA THR A 11 -12.70 -53.12 -23.09
C THR A 11 -12.71 -53.27 -24.61
N ALA A 12 -13.02 -52.18 -25.32
CA ALA A 12 -12.98 -52.13 -26.77
C ALA A 12 -12.42 -50.81 -27.29
N LEU A 13 -11.64 -50.90 -28.37
CA LEU A 13 -11.02 -49.75 -29.06
C LEU A 13 -11.72 -49.42 -30.38
N PHE A 14 -11.81 -48.11 -30.66
CA PHE A 14 -12.36 -47.50 -31.86
C PHE A 14 -11.36 -46.49 -32.44
N ASP A 15 -11.48 -46.20 -33.74
CA ASP A 15 -10.54 -45.33 -34.46
C ASP A 15 -11.02 -43.87 -34.53
N SER A 16 -12.30 -43.59 -34.27
CA SER A 16 -12.85 -42.23 -34.38
C SER A 16 -13.78 -41.82 -33.24
N ALA A 17 -13.84 -40.52 -32.99
CA ALA A 17 -14.75 -39.90 -32.02
C ALA A 17 -16.24 -40.16 -32.33
N ASN A 18 -16.60 -40.27 -33.61
CA ASN A 18 -17.98 -40.54 -34.02
C ASN A 18 -18.40 -41.98 -33.71
N GLU A 19 -17.50 -42.94 -33.93
CA GLU A 19 -17.73 -44.35 -33.61
C GLU A 19 -17.94 -44.54 -32.11
N ILE A 20 -17.10 -43.95 -31.27
CA ILE A 20 -17.22 -44.09 -29.81
C ILE A 20 -18.48 -43.41 -29.24
N ILE A 21 -18.89 -42.25 -29.77
CA ILE A 21 -20.15 -41.60 -29.36
C ILE A 21 -21.35 -42.50 -29.70
N HIS A 22 -21.35 -43.09 -30.88
CA HIS A 22 -22.41 -44.04 -31.28
C HIS A 22 -22.39 -45.28 -30.37
N ALA A 23 -21.21 -45.85 -30.12
CA ALA A 23 -21.05 -47.00 -29.25
C ALA A 23 -21.55 -46.71 -27.82
N ALA A 24 -21.15 -45.58 -27.23
CA ALA A 24 -21.60 -45.17 -25.89
C ALA A 24 -23.12 -45.04 -25.79
N LYS A 25 -23.75 -44.44 -26.82
CA LYS A 25 -25.21 -44.28 -26.89
C LYS A 25 -25.93 -45.63 -27.00
N GLU A 26 -25.42 -46.56 -27.78
CA GLU A 26 -26.03 -47.89 -27.92
C GLU A 26 -25.82 -48.75 -26.67
N VAL A 27 -24.69 -48.59 -25.97
CA VAL A 27 -24.41 -49.25 -24.69
C VAL A 27 -25.33 -48.74 -23.58
N GLU A 28 -25.57 -47.42 -23.51
CA GLU A 28 -26.55 -46.82 -22.61
C GLU A 28 -27.98 -47.34 -22.90
N LYS A 29 -28.39 -47.33 -24.18
CA LYS A 29 -29.70 -47.88 -24.61
C LYS A 29 -29.83 -49.37 -24.32
N ALA A 30 -28.73 -50.12 -24.39
CA ALA A 30 -28.70 -51.53 -24.03
C ALA A 30 -28.89 -51.74 -22.51
N GLY A 31 -28.86 -50.68 -21.71
CA GLY A 31 -29.20 -50.69 -20.29
C GLY A 31 -28.02 -50.95 -19.35
N TYR A 32 -26.79 -50.90 -19.84
CA TYR A 32 -25.60 -50.94 -19.00
C TYR A 32 -25.44 -49.61 -18.26
N LYS A 33 -25.14 -49.67 -16.96
CA LYS A 33 -25.00 -48.52 -16.07
C LYS A 33 -23.56 -48.31 -15.61
N ASN A 34 -22.82 -49.39 -15.39
CA ASN A 34 -21.42 -49.35 -14.96
C ASN A 34 -20.52 -49.55 -16.18
N PHE A 35 -20.38 -48.49 -16.95
CA PHE A 35 -19.45 -48.44 -18.06
C PHE A 35 -18.82 -47.04 -18.13
N ASP A 36 -17.59 -46.98 -18.64
CA ASP A 36 -16.85 -45.74 -18.81
C ASP A 36 -16.30 -45.62 -20.24
N VAL A 37 -16.06 -44.39 -20.67
CA VAL A 37 -15.54 -44.08 -22.00
C VAL A 37 -14.26 -43.28 -21.84
N ASN A 38 -13.15 -43.88 -22.25
CA ASN A 38 -11.83 -43.28 -22.13
C ASN A 38 -11.42 -42.69 -23.49
N THR A 39 -11.07 -41.42 -23.51
CA THR A 39 -10.73 -40.68 -24.73
C THR A 39 -9.48 -39.82 -24.49
N PRO A 40 -8.62 -39.62 -25.50
CA PRO A 40 -7.39 -38.82 -25.35
C PRO A 40 -7.68 -37.33 -25.15
N TYR A 41 -8.88 -36.88 -25.52
CA TYR A 41 -9.32 -35.49 -25.39
C TYR A 41 -10.84 -35.44 -25.16
N PRO A 42 -11.37 -34.32 -24.63
CA PRO A 42 -12.81 -34.17 -24.39
C PRO A 42 -13.64 -34.26 -25.69
N VAL A 43 -14.47 -35.30 -25.80
CA VAL A 43 -15.40 -35.47 -26.92
C VAL A 43 -16.76 -34.82 -26.60
N HIS A 44 -17.13 -33.80 -27.36
CA HIS A 44 -18.37 -33.05 -27.13
C HIS A 44 -19.62 -33.93 -27.31
N GLY A 45 -20.51 -33.91 -26.32
CA GLY A 45 -21.76 -34.69 -26.32
C GLY A 45 -21.63 -36.11 -25.78
N MET A 46 -20.44 -36.51 -25.30
CA MET A 46 -20.24 -37.81 -24.65
C MET A 46 -21.10 -37.94 -23.38
N ASP A 47 -21.25 -36.85 -22.62
CA ASP A 47 -22.13 -36.76 -21.45
C ASP A 47 -23.58 -37.16 -21.76
N ARG A 48 -24.12 -36.65 -22.88
CA ARG A 48 -25.46 -37.01 -23.36
C ARG A 48 -25.52 -38.42 -23.93
N ALA A 49 -24.46 -38.90 -24.56
CA ALA A 49 -24.38 -40.25 -25.11
C ALA A 49 -24.34 -41.31 -23.99
N MET A 50 -23.64 -41.02 -22.89
CA MET A 50 -23.54 -41.89 -21.71
C MET A 50 -24.71 -41.73 -20.72
N GLY A 51 -25.62 -40.77 -20.96
CA GLY A 51 -26.73 -40.51 -20.03
C GLY A 51 -26.29 -39.95 -18.67
N LEU A 52 -25.14 -39.25 -18.62
CA LEU A 52 -24.59 -38.71 -17.38
C LEU A 52 -25.42 -37.54 -16.86
N LYS A 53 -25.54 -37.46 -15.53
CA LYS A 53 -26.17 -36.31 -14.86
C LYS A 53 -25.24 -35.11 -14.84
N ARG A 54 -25.82 -33.92 -14.70
CA ARG A 54 -25.05 -32.68 -14.55
C ARG A 54 -24.15 -32.74 -13.31
N SER A 55 -22.89 -32.34 -13.46
CA SER A 55 -21.90 -32.34 -12.38
C SER A 55 -22.29 -31.41 -11.22
N THR A 56 -22.08 -31.86 -9.98
CA THR A 56 -22.34 -31.07 -8.77
C THR A 56 -21.16 -30.18 -8.34
N VAL A 57 -20.04 -30.21 -9.07
CA VAL A 57 -18.81 -29.42 -8.80
C VAL A 57 -19.09 -27.92 -8.67
N GLY A 58 -19.99 -27.37 -9.49
CA GLY A 58 -20.34 -25.94 -9.43
C GLY A 58 -21.00 -25.55 -8.10
N PHE A 59 -21.87 -26.39 -7.54
CA PHE A 59 -22.48 -26.14 -6.23
C PHE A 59 -21.47 -26.26 -5.10
N PHE A 60 -20.51 -27.18 -5.23
CA PHE A 60 -19.40 -27.30 -4.31
C PHE A 60 -18.56 -26.01 -4.29
N THR A 61 -18.19 -25.50 -5.47
CA THR A 61 -17.46 -24.22 -5.62
C THR A 61 -18.21 -23.08 -4.96
N LEU A 62 -19.51 -22.98 -5.23
CA LEU A 62 -20.38 -21.92 -4.72
C LEU A 62 -20.45 -21.92 -3.19
N PHE A 63 -20.59 -23.10 -2.58
CA PHE A 63 -20.63 -23.26 -1.13
C PHE A 63 -19.34 -22.77 -0.46
N PHE A 64 -18.17 -23.19 -0.97
CA PHE A 64 -16.88 -22.77 -0.41
C PHE A 64 -16.53 -21.31 -0.72
N GLY A 65 -16.98 -20.77 -1.85
CA GLY A 65 -16.88 -19.35 -2.12
C GLY A 65 -17.67 -18.53 -1.10
N PHE A 66 -18.96 -18.86 -0.88
CA PHE A 66 -19.79 -18.13 0.08
C PHE A 66 -19.33 -18.32 1.54
N SER A 67 -18.81 -19.49 1.91
CA SER A 67 -18.24 -19.68 3.23
C SER A 67 -17.00 -18.81 3.43
N GLY A 68 -16.18 -18.62 2.39
CA GLY A 68 -15.06 -17.68 2.39
C GLY A 68 -15.48 -16.23 2.55
N THR A 69 -16.51 -15.80 1.81
CA THR A 69 -17.12 -14.47 1.96
C THR A 69 -17.63 -14.23 3.38
N ALA A 70 -18.35 -15.20 3.94
CA ALA A 70 -18.90 -15.10 5.30
C ALA A 70 -17.77 -15.04 6.33
N PHE A 71 -16.77 -15.92 6.20
CA PHE A 71 -15.63 -15.98 7.10
C PHE A 71 -14.88 -14.64 7.17
N ILE A 72 -14.51 -14.06 6.02
CA ILE A 72 -13.69 -12.84 6.02
C ILE A 72 -14.48 -11.61 6.47
N LEU A 73 -15.78 -11.51 6.15
CA LEU A 73 -16.63 -10.43 6.63
C LEU A 73 -16.84 -10.51 8.15
N LEU A 74 -17.10 -11.71 8.68
CA LEU A 74 -17.23 -11.93 10.13
C LEU A 74 -15.91 -11.66 10.85
N PHE A 75 -14.79 -12.08 10.28
CA PHE A 75 -13.46 -11.84 10.83
C PHE A 75 -13.11 -10.34 10.83
N ALA A 76 -13.37 -9.63 9.72
CA ALA A 76 -13.15 -8.19 9.62
C ALA A 76 -14.04 -7.41 10.62
N TYR A 77 -15.31 -7.79 10.73
CA TYR A 77 -16.21 -7.20 11.73
C TYR A 77 -15.71 -7.46 13.15
N TRP A 78 -15.36 -8.70 13.48
CA TRP A 78 -14.86 -9.07 14.80
C TRP A 78 -13.60 -8.29 15.17
N THR A 79 -12.61 -8.23 14.28
CA THR A 79 -11.35 -7.52 14.53
C THR A 79 -11.56 -6.01 14.71
N MET A 80 -12.31 -5.37 13.80
CA MET A 80 -12.41 -3.92 13.74
C MET A 80 -13.52 -3.30 14.59
N SER A 81 -14.56 -4.07 14.96
CA SER A 81 -15.69 -3.55 15.75
C SER A 81 -15.80 -4.15 17.14
N VAL A 82 -15.22 -5.34 17.40
CA VAL A 82 -15.36 -6.02 18.69
C VAL A 82 -14.04 -6.10 19.44
N ASN A 83 -12.99 -6.68 18.84
CA ASN A 83 -11.73 -6.96 19.52
C ASN A 83 -10.89 -5.69 19.74
N TYR A 84 -10.58 -4.96 18.65
CA TYR A 84 -9.70 -3.80 18.74
C TYR A 84 -10.20 -2.64 17.84
N PRO A 85 -11.27 -1.95 18.26
CA PRO A 85 -11.82 -0.83 17.51
C PRO A 85 -10.87 0.36 17.50
N MET A 86 -10.41 0.73 16.30
CA MET A 86 -9.51 1.87 16.09
C MET A 86 -10.17 2.93 15.21
N VAL A 87 -9.98 4.19 15.56
CA VAL A 87 -10.44 5.33 14.75
C VAL A 87 -9.35 5.67 13.74
N ILE A 88 -9.50 5.18 12.50
CA ILE A 88 -8.54 5.42 11.41
C ILE A 88 -9.18 6.37 10.40
N GLY A 89 -8.65 7.60 10.32
CA GLY A 89 -9.11 8.61 9.34
C GLY A 89 -10.58 9.01 9.51
N GLY A 90 -11.15 8.88 10.71
CA GLY A 90 -12.55 9.24 11.02
C GLY A 90 -13.60 8.31 10.41
N LYS A 91 -13.21 7.15 9.86
CA LYS A 91 -14.13 6.16 9.28
C LYS A 91 -14.90 5.39 10.36
N PRO A 92 -16.11 4.87 10.05
CA PRO A 92 -16.80 3.97 10.97
C PRO A 92 -15.99 2.69 11.20
N PHE A 93 -16.16 2.07 12.38
CA PHE A 93 -15.42 0.86 12.76
C PHE A 93 -15.56 -0.28 11.74
N PHE A 94 -16.73 -0.44 11.11
CA PHE A 94 -16.91 -1.37 10.01
C PHE A 94 -17.22 -0.64 8.69
N ALA A 95 -16.16 -0.23 7.98
CA ALA A 95 -16.29 0.41 6.67
C ALA A 95 -16.33 -0.63 5.54
N LEU A 96 -17.50 -1.22 5.29
CA LEU A 96 -17.71 -2.28 4.28
C LEU A 96 -17.03 -2.02 2.92
N PRO A 97 -17.09 -0.81 2.31
CA PRO A 97 -16.43 -0.55 1.03
C PRO A 97 -14.91 -0.80 1.03
N SER A 98 -14.25 -0.61 2.17
CA SER A 98 -12.81 -0.84 2.29
C SER A 98 -12.45 -2.34 2.34
N PHE A 99 -13.42 -3.19 2.70
CA PHE A 99 -13.22 -4.64 2.82
C PHE A 99 -13.62 -5.42 1.57
N ILE A 100 -14.40 -4.84 0.65
CA ILE A 100 -14.84 -5.51 -0.58
C ILE A 100 -13.68 -6.13 -1.37
N PRO A 101 -12.52 -5.47 -1.58
CA PRO A 101 -11.40 -6.10 -2.30
C PRO A 101 -10.89 -7.36 -1.58
N VAL A 102 -10.70 -7.29 -0.27
CA VAL A 102 -10.23 -8.43 0.55
C VAL A 102 -11.26 -9.56 0.56
N THR A 103 -12.54 -9.21 0.65
CA THR A 103 -13.63 -10.18 0.57
C THR A 103 -13.63 -10.89 -0.77
N PHE A 104 -13.57 -10.15 -1.88
CA PHE A 104 -13.52 -10.72 -3.23
C PHE A 104 -12.36 -11.70 -3.40
N GLU A 105 -11.14 -11.31 -3.02
CA GLU A 105 -9.96 -12.18 -3.14
C GLU A 105 -10.12 -13.46 -2.31
N THR A 106 -10.64 -13.35 -1.09
CA THR A 106 -10.83 -14.52 -0.21
C THR A 106 -11.90 -15.47 -0.75
N THR A 107 -12.99 -14.93 -1.31
CA THR A 107 -14.04 -15.70 -1.98
C THR A 107 -13.49 -16.49 -3.16
N VAL A 108 -12.72 -15.83 -4.03
CA VAL A 108 -12.12 -16.46 -5.22
C VAL A 108 -11.07 -17.50 -4.80
N LEU A 109 -10.24 -17.19 -3.82
CA LEU A 109 -9.21 -18.09 -3.29
C LEU A 109 -9.82 -19.38 -2.73
N LEU A 110 -10.78 -19.26 -1.81
CA LEU A 110 -11.41 -20.43 -1.19
C LEU A 110 -12.26 -21.22 -2.19
N GLY A 111 -13.00 -20.53 -3.08
CA GLY A 111 -13.73 -21.17 -4.16
C GLY A 111 -12.80 -21.97 -5.08
N GLY A 112 -11.71 -21.36 -5.56
CA GLY A 112 -10.75 -21.99 -6.46
C GLY A 112 -10.02 -23.18 -5.83
N ILE A 113 -9.41 -22.99 -4.66
CA ILE A 113 -8.67 -24.06 -3.96
C ILE A 113 -9.59 -25.21 -3.59
N ALA A 114 -10.76 -24.92 -2.99
CA ALA A 114 -11.69 -25.96 -2.62
C ALA A 114 -12.17 -26.75 -3.85
N THR A 115 -12.40 -26.08 -4.97
CA THR A 115 -12.82 -26.76 -6.21
C THR A 115 -11.76 -27.73 -6.71
N VAL A 116 -10.49 -27.30 -6.76
CA VAL A 116 -9.39 -28.17 -7.17
C VAL A 116 -9.26 -29.36 -6.22
N VAL A 117 -9.22 -29.10 -4.91
CA VAL A 117 -9.11 -30.16 -3.90
C VAL A 117 -10.32 -31.09 -3.95
N GLY A 118 -11.53 -30.55 -4.13
CA GLY A 118 -12.77 -31.30 -4.26
C GLY A 118 -12.76 -32.19 -5.50
N ILE A 119 -12.40 -31.65 -6.66
CA ILE A 119 -12.27 -32.42 -7.91
C ILE A 119 -11.30 -33.58 -7.72
N LEU A 120 -10.09 -33.30 -7.19
CA LEU A 120 -9.07 -34.32 -7.01
C LEU A 120 -9.50 -35.37 -5.98
N ALA A 121 -9.83 -34.97 -4.76
CA ALA A 121 -10.03 -35.91 -3.65
C ALA A 121 -11.43 -36.54 -3.61
N VAL A 122 -12.48 -35.79 -3.96
CA VAL A 122 -13.88 -36.24 -3.81
C VAL A 122 -14.44 -36.80 -5.11
N PHE A 123 -14.20 -36.13 -6.25
CA PHE A 123 -14.80 -36.53 -7.53
C PHE A 123 -13.94 -37.55 -8.30
N PHE A 124 -12.61 -37.37 -8.32
CA PHE A 124 -11.68 -38.27 -9.01
C PHE A 124 -11.04 -39.30 -8.07
N ASN A 125 -11.27 -39.18 -6.76
CA ASN A 125 -10.72 -40.08 -5.74
C ASN A 125 -9.18 -40.19 -5.79
N LEU A 126 -8.49 -39.09 -6.10
CA LEU A 126 -7.04 -38.99 -6.09
C LEU A 126 -6.52 -38.75 -4.66
N PRO A 127 -5.41 -39.39 -4.26
CA PRO A 127 -4.52 -40.23 -5.05
C PRO A 127 -4.92 -41.73 -5.03
N SER A 128 -5.68 -42.19 -6.01
CA SER A 128 -5.93 -43.61 -6.28
C SER A 128 -5.23 -44.00 -7.57
N ASN A 129 -3.94 -44.32 -7.49
CA ASN A 129 -3.11 -44.66 -8.65
C ASN A 129 -3.17 -46.16 -9.03
N ASN A 130 -4.04 -46.95 -8.40
CA ASN A 130 -4.15 -48.40 -8.60
C ASN A 130 -5.42 -48.77 -9.39
N HIS A 131 -5.71 -48.03 -10.46
CA HIS A 131 -6.84 -48.36 -11.34
C HIS A 131 -6.46 -49.56 -12.24
N PRO A 132 -7.32 -50.60 -12.37
CA PRO A 132 -7.03 -51.80 -13.17
C PRO A 132 -6.70 -51.56 -14.65
N LEU A 133 -7.00 -50.37 -15.18
CA LEU A 133 -6.76 -50.01 -16.58
C LEU A 133 -5.37 -49.42 -16.84
N HIS A 134 -4.66 -48.87 -15.85
CA HIS A 134 -3.48 -48.02 -16.08
C HIS A 134 -2.32 -48.70 -16.81
N ASP A 135 -2.13 -50.00 -16.61
CA ASP A 135 -1.03 -50.78 -17.22
C ASP A 135 -1.50 -51.69 -18.38
N THR A 136 -2.65 -51.37 -18.98
CA THR A 136 -3.21 -52.18 -20.09
C THR A 136 -2.81 -51.61 -21.45
N ASP A 137 -2.63 -52.49 -22.45
CA ASP A 137 -2.49 -52.12 -23.87
C ASP A 137 -3.64 -51.21 -24.34
N TYR A 138 -4.82 -51.41 -23.76
CA TYR A 138 -6.01 -50.61 -24.00
C TYR A 138 -5.76 -49.14 -23.62
N MET A 139 -5.36 -48.87 -22.38
CA MET A 139 -5.15 -47.49 -21.91
C MET A 139 -3.95 -46.82 -22.58
N CYS A 140 -2.90 -47.59 -22.91
CA CYS A 140 -1.77 -47.11 -23.71
C CYS A 140 -2.23 -46.65 -25.12
N SER A 141 -3.12 -47.40 -25.76
CA SER A 141 -3.68 -47.03 -27.08
C SER A 141 -4.61 -45.82 -26.98
N VAL A 142 -5.45 -45.76 -25.95
CA VAL A 142 -6.38 -44.64 -25.72
C VAL A 142 -5.65 -43.33 -25.46
N SER A 143 -4.56 -43.37 -24.68
CA SER A 143 -3.77 -42.18 -24.36
C SER A 143 -3.00 -41.62 -25.56
N ASN A 144 -2.85 -42.39 -26.64
CA ASN A 144 -2.15 -42.00 -27.85
C ASN A 144 -3.11 -41.45 -28.92
N ASP A 145 -3.94 -42.33 -29.51
CA ASP A 145 -4.76 -41.98 -30.68
C ASP A 145 -6.11 -42.70 -30.76
N LYS A 146 -6.40 -43.68 -29.89
CA LYS A 146 -7.63 -44.48 -29.95
C LYS A 146 -8.70 -44.00 -28.98
N TYR A 147 -9.93 -44.45 -29.20
CA TYR A 147 -11.07 -44.18 -28.33
C TYR A 147 -11.52 -45.49 -27.70
N GLY A 148 -11.69 -45.50 -26.39
CA GLY A 148 -11.95 -46.70 -25.63
C GLY A 148 -13.30 -46.67 -24.93
N ILE A 149 -13.95 -47.83 -24.85
CA ILE A 149 -15.06 -48.07 -23.92
C ILE A 149 -14.72 -49.26 -23.04
N VAL A 150 -15.11 -49.19 -21.77
CA VAL A 150 -15.03 -50.29 -20.81
C VAL A 150 -16.41 -50.55 -20.22
N ILE A 151 -16.87 -51.79 -20.25
CA ILE A 151 -18.06 -52.23 -19.50
C ILE A 151 -17.56 -53.05 -18.32
N GLU A 152 -17.86 -52.61 -17.11
CA GLU A 152 -17.35 -53.19 -15.87
C GLU A 152 -18.13 -54.46 -15.50
N ALA A 153 -17.42 -55.43 -14.94
CA ALA A 153 -17.99 -56.69 -14.46
C ALA A 153 -18.94 -56.50 -13.26
N GLU A 154 -18.89 -55.34 -12.61
CA GLU A 154 -19.80 -54.95 -11.52
C GLU A 154 -21.20 -54.56 -12.04
N ASP A 155 -21.41 -54.39 -13.35
CA ASP A 155 -22.73 -54.10 -13.88
C ASP A 155 -23.71 -55.27 -13.66
N PRO A 156 -24.95 -55.02 -13.18
CA PRO A 156 -25.93 -56.08 -12.95
C PRO A 156 -26.30 -56.90 -14.20
N LYS A 157 -26.13 -56.33 -15.40
CA LYS A 157 -26.42 -56.95 -16.69
C LYS A 157 -25.15 -57.53 -17.35
N PHE A 158 -24.02 -57.55 -16.63
CA PHE A 158 -22.77 -57.98 -17.19
C PHE A 158 -22.76 -59.49 -17.51
N ASN A 159 -22.51 -59.80 -18.79
CA ASN A 159 -22.15 -61.13 -19.25
C ASN A 159 -21.06 -60.98 -20.31
N GLU A 160 -19.90 -61.56 -20.07
CA GLU A 160 -18.69 -61.41 -20.89
C GLU A 160 -18.95 -61.72 -22.38
N ASN A 161 -19.69 -62.79 -22.68
CA ASN A 161 -19.99 -63.20 -24.05
C ASN A 161 -20.94 -62.22 -24.74
N GLU A 162 -21.99 -61.77 -24.04
CA GLU A 162 -22.98 -60.84 -24.58
C GLU A 162 -22.37 -59.45 -24.81
N VAL A 163 -21.53 -58.99 -23.88
CA VAL A 163 -20.79 -57.73 -23.98
C VAL A 163 -19.81 -57.79 -25.14
N THR A 164 -19.06 -58.88 -25.28
CA THR A 164 -18.11 -59.04 -26.39
C THR A 164 -18.82 -59.04 -27.75
N GLU A 165 -19.96 -59.71 -27.86
CA GLU A 165 -20.76 -59.70 -29.09
C GLU A 165 -21.39 -58.34 -29.37
N LEU A 166 -21.85 -57.62 -28.35
CA LEU A 166 -22.33 -56.25 -28.49
C LEU A 166 -21.21 -55.33 -29.01
N LEU A 167 -20.01 -55.37 -28.41
CA LEU A 167 -18.89 -54.52 -28.81
C LEU A 167 -18.42 -54.83 -30.25
N LYS A 168 -18.42 -56.11 -30.67
CA LYS A 168 -18.17 -56.48 -32.08
C LYS A 168 -19.20 -55.87 -33.03
N ARG A 169 -20.50 -55.94 -32.69
CA ARG A 169 -21.56 -55.36 -33.53
C ARG A 169 -21.45 -53.85 -33.67
N LEU A 170 -20.90 -53.18 -32.65
CA LEU A 170 -20.67 -51.74 -32.65
C LEU A 170 -19.43 -51.32 -33.46
N GLY A 171 -18.66 -52.27 -34.01
CA GLY A 171 -17.51 -51.99 -34.87
C GLY A 171 -16.17 -51.89 -34.15
N ALA A 172 -16.06 -52.45 -32.93
CA ALA A 172 -14.81 -52.47 -32.17
C ALA A 172 -13.66 -53.10 -32.98
N LYS A 173 -12.50 -52.44 -33.00
CA LYS A 173 -11.29 -52.90 -33.71
C LYS A 173 -10.50 -53.92 -32.91
N LYS A 174 -10.40 -53.70 -31.60
CA LYS A 174 -9.67 -54.57 -30.66
C LYS A 174 -10.49 -54.67 -29.38
N ILE A 175 -10.71 -55.89 -28.89
CA ILE A 175 -11.45 -56.16 -27.66
C ILE A 175 -10.49 -56.88 -26.71
N HIS A 176 -10.41 -56.43 -25.46
CA HIS A 176 -9.59 -57.06 -24.42
C HIS A 176 -10.39 -57.25 -23.15
N THR A 177 -10.19 -58.38 -22.48
CA THR A 177 -10.69 -58.63 -21.14
C THR A 177 -9.64 -58.18 -20.13
N VAL A 178 -10.02 -57.29 -19.22
CA VAL A 178 -9.12 -56.76 -18.19
C VAL A 178 -9.46 -57.43 -16.86
N MET A 179 -8.44 -57.95 -16.19
CA MET A 179 -8.58 -58.53 -14.84
C MET A 179 -8.15 -57.52 -13.78
N ASN A 180 -8.72 -57.64 -12.59
CA ASN A 180 -8.30 -56.84 -11.43
C ASN A 180 -6.86 -57.24 -11.04
N PRO A 181 -5.92 -56.29 -10.97
CA PRO A 181 -4.58 -56.56 -10.46
C PRO A 181 -4.66 -56.94 -8.98
N GLY A 182 -3.80 -57.86 -8.55
CA GLY A 182 -3.68 -58.21 -7.14
C GLY A 182 -3.27 -56.97 -6.32
N LYS A 183 -3.79 -56.85 -5.09
CA LYS A 183 -3.36 -55.76 -4.18
C LYS A 183 -1.91 -56.00 -3.76
N GLU A 184 -0.98 -55.28 -4.35
CA GLU A 184 0.39 -55.20 -3.86
C GLU A 184 0.43 -54.25 -2.65
N SER A 185 0.94 -54.73 -1.51
CA SER A 185 1.16 -53.89 -0.33
C SER A 185 2.64 -53.60 -0.17
N PHE A 186 2.98 -52.31 -0.17
CA PHE A 186 4.32 -51.83 0.15
C PHE A 186 4.36 -51.39 1.63
N PRO A 187 5.42 -51.71 2.38
CA PRO A 187 5.59 -51.20 3.73
C PRO A 187 5.81 -49.68 3.69
N ILE A 188 5.08 -48.93 4.53
CA ILE A 188 5.06 -47.46 4.58
C ILE A 188 6.46 -46.86 4.84
N PHE A 189 7.39 -47.64 5.40
CA PHE A 189 8.77 -47.24 5.74
C PHE A 189 9.83 -47.95 4.89
N GLU A 190 9.60 -48.10 3.59
CA GLU A 190 10.67 -48.53 2.70
C GLU A 190 11.84 -47.53 2.75
N GLY A 191 13.08 -48.02 2.93
CA GLY A 191 14.25 -47.17 3.14
C GLY A 191 14.47 -46.15 2.02
N ARG A 192 14.13 -46.50 0.76
CA ARG A 192 14.18 -45.59 -0.39
C ARG A 192 13.22 -44.40 -0.25
N PHE A 193 12.01 -44.67 0.24
CA PHE A 193 10.99 -43.64 0.48
C PHE A 193 11.41 -42.70 1.61
N VAL A 194 11.97 -43.25 2.71
CA VAL A 194 12.48 -42.45 3.83
C VAL A 194 13.64 -41.55 3.40
N VAL A 195 14.60 -42.08 2.62
CA VAL A 195 15.71 -41.29 2.07
C VAL A 195 15.20 -40.17 1.16
N PHE A 196 14.22 -40.45 0.30
CA PHE A 196 13.60 -39.44 -0.55
C PHE A 196 12.93 -38.34 0.29
N LEU A 197 12.18 -38.71 1.35
CA LEU A 197 11.52 -37.76 2.25
C LEU A 197 12.54 -36.86 2.97
N ILE A 198 13.64 -37.42 3.46
CA ILE A 198 14.74 -36.66 4.07
C ILE A 198 15.34 -35.67 3.07
N LEU A 199 15.55 -36.09 1.82
CA LEU A 199 16.12 -35.24 0.76
C LEU A 199 15.17 -34.08 0.44
N VAL A 200 13.87 -34.34 0.32
CA VAL A 200 12.85 -33.30 0.13
C VAL A 200 12.86 -32.30 1.28
N VAL A 201 12.93 -32.77 2.53
CA VAL A 201 13.01 -31.90 3.71
C VAL A 201 14.27 -31.02 3.65
N LEU A 202 15.43 -31.60 3.33
CA LEU A 202 16.68 -30.83 3.22
C LEU A 202 16.61 -29.76 2.12
N VAL A 203 16.04 -30.09 0.96
CA VAL A 203 15.86 -29.15 -0.15
C VAL A 203 14.88 -28.03 0.23
N VAL A 204 13.74 -28.36 0.83
CA VAL A 204 12.74 -27.37 1.26
C VAL A 204 13.29 -26.48 2.36
N CYS A 205 13.95 -27.03 3.37
CA CYS A 205 14.57 -26.25 4.44
C CYS A 205 15.69 -25.36 3.90
N GLY A 206 16.56 -25.88 3.03
CA GLY A 206 17.64 -25.12 2.41
C GLY A 206 17.14 -24.00 1.50
N GLY A 207 16.16 -24.29 0.65
CA GLY A 207 15.51 -23.31 -0.22
C GLY A 207 14.77 -22.23 0.57
N THR A 208 14.04 -22.61 1.62
CA THR A 208 13.36 -21.66 2.52
C THR A 208 14.38 -20.78 3.24
N TYR A 209 15.45 -21.37 3.81
CA TYR A 209 16.52 -20.60 4.45
C TYR A 209 17.15 -19.60 3.49
N PHE A 210 17.51 -20.03 2.28
CA PHE A 210 18.12 -19.16 1.28
C PHE A 210 17.16 -18.04 0.85
N THR A 211 15.88 -18.35 0.63
CA THR A 211 14.88 -17.36 0.23
C THR A 211 14.69 -16.32 1.31
N LEU A 212 14.46 -16.75 2.55
CA LEU A 212 14.20 -15.86 3.68
C LEU A 212 15.43 -15.05 4.10
N ASN A 213 16.65 -15.57 3.96
CA ASN A 213 17.86 -14.89 4.45
C ASN A 213 18.69 -14.20 3.35
N LYS A 214 18.49 -14.53 2.07
CA LYS A 214 19.27 -13.96 0.97
C LYS A 214 18.39 -13.27 -0.05
N VAL A 215 17.40 -13.97 -0.60
CA VAL A 215 16.58 -13.43 -1.70
C VAL A 215 15.71 -12.25 -1.24
N LEU A 216 15.08 -12.35 -0.07
CA LEU A 216 14.23 -11.28 0.47
C LEU A 216 15.00 -10.03 0.89
N TYR A 217 16.29 -10.14 1.19
CA TYR A 217 17.17 -9.02 1.54
C TYR A 217 18.01 -8.53 0.37
N LEU A 218 17.86 -9.15 -0.80
CA LEU A 218 18.41 -8.65 -2.04
C LEU A 218 17.49 -7.53 -2.49
N GLU A 219 17.91 -6.29 -2.26
CA GLU A 219 17.16 -5.11 -2.69
C GLU A 219 17.14 -5.07 -4.21
N PRO A 220 15.99 -5.37 -4.86
CA PRO A 220 15.90 -5.25 -6.29
C PRO A 220 15.65 -3.78 -6.62
N PHE A 221 16.39 -3.24 -7.58
CA PHE A 221 16.23 -1.87 -8.08
C PHE A 221 16.63 -0.75 -7.09
N ASP A 222 17.82 -0.87 -6.51
CA ASP A 222 18.50 0.16 -5.71
C ASP A 222 18.50 1.56 -6.36
N TRP A 223 18.63 1.64 -7.68
CA TRP A 223 18.61 2.88 -8.48
C TRP A 223 17.30 3.68 -8.43
N MET A 224 16.20 3.10 -7.95
CA MET A 224 14.96 3.85 -7.66
C MET A 224 14.87 4.28 -6.19
N LEU A 225 15.52 3.55 -5.30
CA LEU A 225 15.55 3.78 -3.85
C LEU A 225 16.57 4.88 -3.50
N GLU A 226 17.73 4.83 -4.17
CA GLU A 226 18.79 5.83 -4.10
C GLU A 226 18.83 6.63 -5.40
N GLN A 227 18.35 7.86 -5.32
CA GLN A 227 18.43 8.82 -6.42
C GLN A 227 19.49 9.87 -6.13
N ASP A 228 20.27 10.19 -7.15
CA ASP A 228 21.23 11.31 -7.09
C ASP A 228 20.49 12.62 -6.79
N LYS A 229 20.78 13.20 -5.63
CA LYS A 229 20.23 14.48 -5.19
C LYS A 229 21.31 15.32 -4.52
N LEU A 230 21.24 16.64 -4.70
CA LEU A 230 22.05 17.56 -3.92
C LEU A 230 21.47 17.66 -2.51
N ILE A 231 22.21 17.13 -1.54
CA ILE A 231 21.83 17.20 -0.13
C ILE A 231 22.20 18.59 0.42
N PRO A 232 21.28 19.30 1.11
CA PRO A 232 21.60 20.57 1.75
C PRO A 232 22.77 20.43 2.72
N GLN A 233 23.74 21.35 2.63
CA GLN A 233 24.97 21.38 3.44
C GLN A 233 26.04 20.33 3.09
N GLU A 234 25.82 19.51 2.06
CA GLU A 234 26.88 18.66 1.50
C GLU A 234 27.65 19.34 0.36
N LYS A 235 28.86 18.83 0.11
CA LYS A 235 29.70 19.32 -0.99
C LYS A 235 29.10 18.88 -2.33
N SER A 236 28.84 19.83 -3.20
CA SER A 236 28.44 19.55 -4.58
C SER A 236 29.66 19.19 -5.42
N THR A 237 29.54 18.15 -6.23
CA THR A 237 30.52 17.81 -7.28
C THR A 237 30.27 18.55 -8.59
N ILE A 238 29.13 19.24 -8.72
CA ILE A 238 28.67 19.89 -9.95
C ILE A 238 29.20 21.32 -10.07
N PHE A 239 29.26 22.06 -8.96
CA PHE A 239 29.66 23.47 -8.95
C PHE A 239 31.10 23.63 -8.46
N THR A 240 31.86 24.53 -9.09
CA THR A 240 33.30 24.77 -8.82
C THR A 240 33.59 25.25 -7.40
N ASP A 241 32.61 25.85 -6.72
CA ASP A 241 32.70 26.29 -5.32
C ASP A 241 32.27 25.22 -4.32
N ASN A 242 31.97 24.01 -4.79
CA ASN A 242 31.47 22.86 -4.03
C ASN A 242 30.18 23.13 -3.22
N LYS A 243 29.42 24.20 -3.51
CA LYS A 243 28.18 24.51 -2.78
C LYS A 243 26.97 23.94 -3.50
N GLY A 244 26.22 23.07 -2.82
CA GLY A 244 24.95 22.54 -3.34
C GLY A 244 23.84 23.59 -3.44
N MET A 245 23.74 24.48 -2.44
CA MET A 245 22.80 25.61 -2.48
C MET A 245 23.42 26.82 -3.18
N ARG A 246 22.73 27.34 -4.21
CA ARG A 246 23.14 28.55 -4.92
C ARG A 246 22.60 29.79 -4.24
N THR A 247 23.40 30.85 -4.17
CA THR A 247 22.90 32.18 -3.82
C THR A 247 22.02 32.71 -4.94
N THR A 248 21.07 33.58 -4.60
CA THR A 248 20.30 34.32 -5.60
C THR A 248 21.23 35.18 -6.46
N ILE A 249 20.83 35.44 -7.69
CA ILE A 249 21.55 36.35 -8.59
C ILE A 249 21.55 37.76 -7.97
N GLU A 250 22.65 38.48 -8.11
CA GLU A 250 22.76 39.86 -7.62
C GLU A 250 21.66 40.75 -8.22
N GLY A 251 21.06 41.61 -7.39
CA GLY A 251 19.92 42.45 -7.78
C GLY A 251 18.56 41.76 -7.79
N THR A 252 18.47 40.48 -7.42
CA THR A 252 17.17 39.79 -7.26
C THR A 252 16.36 40.42 -6.13
N VAL A 253 15.16 40.91 -6.44
CA VAL A 253 14.21 41.46 -5.46
C VAL A 253 13.09 40.45 -5.22
N ALA A 254 12.84 40.10 -3.96
CA ALA A 254 11.75 39.20 -3.60
C ALA A 254 10.38 39.81 -3.97
N ARG A 255 9.43 38.98 -4.42
CA ARG A 255 8.08 39.46 -4.77
C ARG A 255 7.43 40.10 -3.55
N GLY A 256 6.93 41.33 -3.70
CA GLY A 256 6.30 42.10 -2.62
C GLY A 256 7.27 42.79 -1.67
N TYR A 257 8.59 42.71 -1.92
CA TYR A 257 9.60 43.43 -1.14
C TYR A 257 10.09 44.65 -1.93
N LEU A 258 9.96 45.85 -1.35
CA LEU A 258 10.56 47.06 -1.90
C LEU A 258 11.89 47.32 -1.17
N PRO A 259 13.04 47.29 -1.87
CA PRO A 259 14.34 47.55 -1.26
C PRO A 259 14.39 48.94 -0.64
N TYR A 260 15.00 49.06 0.53
CA TYR A 260 15.25 50.35 1.16
C TYR A 260 16.31 51.13 0.37
N PRO A 261 16.01 52.32 -0.17
CA PRO A 261 16.87 53.01 -1.13
C PRO A 261 18.17 53.57 -0.53
N PHE A 262 18.22 53.76 0.79
CA PHE A 262 19.39 54.34 1.48
C PHE A 262 20.23 53.27 2.20
N LYS A 263 20.16 52.03 1.74
CA LYS A 263 20.93 50.91 2.29
C LYS A 263 22.44 51.20 2.19
N GLY A 264 23.16 50.96 3.28
CA GLY A 264 24.62 51.16 3.35
C GLY A 264 25.10 52.61 3.50
N GLN A 265 24.19 53.60 3.49
CA GLN A 265 24.54 54.99 3.87
C GLN A 265 24.64 55.09 5.40
N THR A 266 25.43 56.04 5.93
CA THR A 266 25.54 56.30 7.38
C THR A 266 24.43 57.22 7.89
N ILE A 267 23.96 58.13 7.05
CA ILE A 267 22.83 59.04 7.29
C ILE A 267 21.99 59.03 5.99
N PRO A 268 20.67 58.80 6.05
CA PRO A 268 19.84 58.79 4.86
C PRO A 268 19.75 60.17 4.23
N THR A 269 19.83 60.23 2.89
CA THR A 269 19.77 61.50 2.13
C THR A 269 18.40 62.19 2.22
N GLU A 270 17.33 61.41 2.46
CA GLU A 270 15.97 61.92 2.66
C GLU A 270 15.36 61.41 3.96
N THR A 271 14.51 62.23 4.58
CA THR A 271 13.81 61.86 5.81
C THR A 271 12.50 61.15 5.47
N LEU A 272 12.44 59.83 5.72
CA LEU A 272 11.18 59.10 5.60
C LEU A 272 10.25 59.40 6.78
N ALA A 273 8.96 59.57 6.50
CA ALA A 273 7.91 59.66 7.51
C ALA A 273 7.25 58.29 7.72
N ASN A 274 6.78 58.03 8.94
CA ASN A 274 6.07 56.80 9.24
C ASN A 274 4.70 56.79 8.56
N PRO A 275 4.41 55.86 7.62
CA PRO A 275 3.13 55.78 6.95
C PRO A 275 2.02 55.18 7.82
N LEU A 276 2.37 54.52 8.93
CA LEU A 276 1.42 53.85 9.82
C LEU A 276 0.91 54.81 10.90
N LEU A 277 -0.41 55.02 10.94
CA LEU A 277 -1.04 55.75 12.03
C LEU A 277 -0.92 54.97 13.36
N PRO A 278 -0.67 55.64 14.50
CA PRO A 278 -0.49 55.01 15.81
C PRO A 278 -1.82 54.55 16.44
N THR A 279 -2.52 53.65 15.77
CA THR A 279 -3.75 53.02 16.28
C THR A 279 -3.41 51.95 17.33
N LYS A 280 -4.39 51.56 18.16
CA LYS A 280 -4.22 50.47 19.15
C LYS A 280 -3.66 49.19 18.52
N LYS A 281 -4.19 48.79 17.35
CA LYS A 281 -3.74 47.61 16.60
C LYS A 281 -2.27 47.72 16.17
N VAL A 282 -1.85 48.88 15.64
CA VAL A 282 -0.47 49.12 15.20
C VAL A 282 0.49 49.15 16.40
N LEU A 283 0.07 49.73 17.53
CA LEU A 283 0.87 49.77 18.76
C LEU A 283 1.02 48.39 19.40
N GLU A 284 -0.03 47.57 19.43
CA GLU A 284 0.05 46.17 19.90
C GLU A 284 0.95 45.33 18.99
N PHE A 285 0.84 45.50 17.67
CA PHE A 285 1.72 44.84 16.71
C PHE A 285 3.18 45.27 16.87
N GLY A 286 3.43 46.58 16.94
CA GLY A 286 4.75 47.16 17.18
C GLY A 286 5.37 46.73 18.51
N LYS A 287 4.57 46.64 19.58
CA LYS A 287 4.97 46.11 20.87
C LYS A 287 5.46 44.67 20.76
N GLY A 288 4.70 43.80 20.09
CA GLY A 288 5.09 42.41 19.88
C GLY A 288 6.46 42.31 19.20
N LYS A 289 6.64 43.04 18.10
CA LYS A 289 7.90 43.03 17.33
C LYS A 289 9.07 43.65 18.08
N PHE A 290 8.85 44.74 18.81
CA PHE A 290 9.88 45.35 19.68
C PHE A 290 10.33 44.37 20.77
N LEU A 291 9.38 43.69 21.43
CA LEU A 291 9.70 42.70 22.45
C LEU A 291 10.46 41.49 21.89
N THR A 292 10.20 41.09 20.64
CA THR A 292 10.95 40.02 19.98
C THR A 292 12.36 40.44 19.59
N PHE A 293 12.52 41.57 18.90
CA PHE A 293 13.79 41.90 18.21
C PHE A 293 14.65 42.93 18.94
N CYS A 294 14.03 43.91 19.61
CA CYS A 294 14.73 45.07 20.17
C CYS A 294 14.95 44.97 21.68
N SER A 295 13.98 44.41 22.41
CA SER A 295 14.04 44.30 23.88
C SER A 295 15.20 43.46 24.43
N PRO A 296 15.77 42.46 23.72
CA PRO A 296 16.96 41.77 24.21
C PRO A 296 18.12 42.73 24.49
N CYS A 297 18.28 43.77 23.65
CA CYS A 297 19.34 44.77 23.77
C CYS A 297 18.87 46.03 24.50
N HIS A 298 17.69 46.57 24.17
CA HIS A 298 17.21 47.85 24.73
C HIS A 298 16.33 47.71 25.98
N GLY A 299 16.03 46.49 26.43
CA GLY A 299 15.12 46.22 27.53
C GLY A 299 13.64 46.33 27.16
N ASN A 300 12.76 45.83 28.03
CA ASN A 300 11.32 45.77 27.74
C ASN A 300 10.66 47.16 27.67
N TYR A 301 11.24 48.14 28.38
CA TYR A 301 10.76 49.52 28.42
C TYR A 301 11.68 50.49 27.68
N ALA A 302 12.61 49.99 26.87
CA ALA A 302 13.57 50.77 26.09
C ALA A 302 14.58 51.59 26.93
N ASP A 303 14.87 51.12 28.15
CA ASP A 303 15.76 51.80 29.10
C ASP A 303 17.25 51.57 28.84
N GLY A 304 17.59 50.68 27.91
CA GLY A 304 18.97 50.24 27.69
C GLY A 304 19.41 49.17 28.69
N ASP A 305 18.49 48.64 29.49
CA ASP A 305 18.69 47.53 30.42
C ASP A 305 18.56 46.19 29.68
N SER A 306 19.62 45.85 28.95
CA SER A 306 19.71 44.61 28.17
C SER A 306 19.62 43.36 29.05
N ARG A 307 18.86 42.35 28.63
CA ARG A 307 18.97 40.99 29.21
C ARG A 307 20.27 40.27 28.79
N LEU A 308 20.99 40.84 27.83
CA LEU A 308 22.31 40.42 27.35
C LEU A 308 23.44 41.28 27.96
N HIS A 309 23.15 42.00 29.05
CA HIS A 309 24.14 42.80 29.78
C HIS A 309 25.40 41.99 30.09
N GLY A 310 26.57 42.54 29.78
CA GLY A 310 27.87 41.90 30.00
C GLY A 310 28.37 41.00 28.85
N GLN A 311 27.51 40.65 27.87
CA GLN A 311 27.94 39.92 26.66
C GLN A 311 28.25 40.85 25.48
N PHE A 312 27.63 42.02 25.44
CA PHE A 312 27.85 43.07 24.44
C PHE A 312 27.88 44.45 25.11
N PRO A 313 28.49 45.48 24.47
CA PRO A 313 28.37 46.86 24.91
C PRO A 313 26.89 47.25 25.04
N ASN A 314 26.49 47.80 26.19
CA ASN A 314 25.09 48.17 26.42
C ASN A 314 24.68 49.29 25.45
N PRO A 315 23.55 49.16 24.76
CA PRO A 315 23.05 50.23 23.92
C PRO A 315 22.58 51.42 24.78
N PRO A 316 22.58 52.64 24.22
CA PRO A 316 22.01 53.79 24.92
C PRO A 316 20.51 53.60 25.17
N THR A 317 20.01 54.24 26.23
CA THR A 317 18.56 54.36 26.47
C THR A 317 17.89 55.07 25.29
N LEU A 318 16.77 54.52 24.82
CA LEU A 318 15.98 55.14 23.76
C LEU A 318 15.14 56.32 24.29
N HIS A 319 15.22 56.62 25.59
CA HIS A 319 14.59 57.80 26.21
C HIS A 319 15.49 59.04 26.22
N SER A 320 16.77 58.91 25.86
CA SER A 320 17.71 60.03 25.82
C SER A 320 17.22 61.15 24.90
N ALA A 321 17.62 62.41 25.18
CA ALA A 321 17.23 63.55 24.34
C ALA A 321 17.58 63.32 22.87
N ARG A 322 18.81 62.84 22.60
CA ARG A 322 19.28 62.48 21.27
C ARG A 322 18.39 61.42 20.57
N ALA A 323 18.01 60.36 21.28
CA ALA A 323 17.15 59.32 20.71
C ALA A 323 15.71 59.80 20.44
N ARG A 324 15.22 60.77 21.21
CA ARG A 324 13.92 61.40 20.99
C ARG A 324 13.92 62.37 19.81
N GLU A 325 15.03 63.07 19.59
CA GLU A 325 15.20 64.04 18.51
C GLU A 325 15.40 63.41 17.12
N PHE A 326 15.79 62.13 17.05
CA PHE A 326 15.81 61.43 15.76
C PHE A 326 14.43 61.41 15.12
N GLY A 327 14.33 61.75 13.84
CA GLY A 327 13.11 61.54 13.06
C GLY A 327 12.81 60.05 12.87
N ASP A 328 11.55 59.70 12.61
CA ASP A 328 11.12 58.30 12.46
C ASP A 328 11.91 57.57 11.35
N GLY A 329 12.17 58.25 10.23
CA GLY A 329 13.01 57.71 9.15
C GLY A 329 14.46 57.43 9.55
N MET A 330 15.01 58.18 10.50
CA MET A 330 16.36 57.90 11.02
C MET A 330 16.37 56.65 11.91
N ILE A 331 15.33 56.46 12.73
CA ILE A 331 15.18 55.23 13.52
C ILE A 331 14.97 54.04 12.58
N TYR A 332 14.16 54.18 11.55
CA TYR A 332 13.98 53.17 10.51
C TYR A 332 15.31 52.79 9.85
N HIS A 333 16.11 53.79 9.48
CA HIS A 333 17.43 53.61 8.88
C HIS A 333 18.38 52.81 9.78
N ILE A 334 18.41 53.12 11.08
CA ILE A 334 19.23 52.39 12.07
C ILE A 334 18.78 50.93 12.18
N ILE A 335 17.47 50.66 12.16
CA ILE A 335 16.97 49.28 12.21
C ILE A 335 17.39 48.50 10.95
N VAL A 336 17.37 49.14 9.77
CA VAL A 336 17.74 48.50 8.51
C VAL A 336 19.25 48.29 8.38
N ASN A 337 20.06 49.33 8.59
CA ASN A 337 21.51 49.27 8.34
C ASN A 337 22.32 48.82 9.57
N GLY A 338 21.74 48.88 10.76
CA GLY A 338 22.49 48.85 12.00
C GLY A 338 23.19 50.20 12.27
N GLN A 339 23.75 50.34 13.47
CA GLN A 339 24.57 51.50 13.83
C GLN A 339 25.57 51.13 14.92
N ASN A 340 26.85 51.42 14.70
CA ASN A 340 27.94 51.01 15.59
C ASN A 340 27.89 49.49 15.83
N THR A 341 27.73 49.07 17.08
CA THR A 341 27.62 47.66 17.49
C THR A 341 26.22 47.07 17.27
N MET A 342 25.22 47.90 16.95
CA MET A 342 23.87 47.40 16.66
C MET A 342 23.85 46.72 15.28
N PRO A 343 23.50 45.42 15.19
CA PRO A 343 23.45 44.72 13.91
C PRO A 343 22.28 45.21 13.05
N SER A 344 22.36 44.93 11.75
CA SER A 344 21.23 45.10 10.84
C SER A 344 20.11 44.11 11.19
N TYR A 345 18.87 44.61 11.22
CA TYR A 345 17.65 43.80 11.37
C TYR A 345 16.88 43.66 10.03
N GLU A 346 17.54 43.92 8.90
CA GLU A 346 16.89 43.94 7.59
C GLU A 346 16.23 42.61 7.23
N THR A 347 16.90 41.49 7.51
CA THR A 347 16.42 40.16 7.14
C THR A 347 15.44 39.58 8.16
N GLN A 348 15.44 40.09 9.38
CA GLN A 348 14.61 39.61 10.48
C GLN A 348 13.29 40.37 10.64
N THR A 349 13.19 41.59 10.10
CA THR A 349 11.99 42.45 10.21
C THR A 349 11.50 42.91 8.85
N THR A 350 10.19 42.99 8.65
CA THR A 350 9.60 43.57 7.43
C THR A 350 9.49 45.09 7.52
N SER A 351 9.25 45.76 6.39
CA SER A 351 9.09 47.23 6.37
C SER A 351 7.97 47.72 7.29
N GLU A 352 6.81 47.05 7.26
CA GLU A 352 5.66 47.37 8.11
C GLU A 352 5.97 47.16 9.60
N GLU A 353 6.68 46.08 9.94
CA GLU A 353 7.08 45.78 11.32
C GLU A 353 7.98 46.86 11.89
N ARG A 354 8.95 47.37 11.11
CA ARG A 354 9.85 48.45 11.55
C ARG A 354 9.07 49.74 11.84
N TRP A 355 8.14 50.11 10.97
CA TRP A 355 7.28 51.28 11.19
C TRP A 355 6.37 51.14 12.41
N ALA A 356 5.84 49.94 12.66
CA ALA A 356 5.06 49.67 13.86
C ALA A 356 5.93 49.71 15.13
N ILE A 357 7.15 49.16 15.09
CA ILE A 357 8.13 49.25 16.18
C ILE A 357 8.40 50.72 16.53
N ILE A 358 8.61 51.58 15.53
CA ILE A 358 8.88 53.00 15.74
C ILE A 358 7.71 53.68 16.46
N ASN A 359 6.46 53.41 16.05
CA ASN A 359 5.28 53.92 16.78
C ASN A 359 5.26 53.47 18.24
N TYR A 360 5.65 52.23 18.53
CA TYR A 360 5.74 51.74 19.90
C TYR A 360 6.88 52.41 20.69
N ILE A 361 8.05 52.64 20.06
CA ILE A 361 9.15 53.41 20.67
C ILE A 361 8.67 54.83 21.03
N ARG A 362 7.93 55.49 20.14
CA ARG A 362 7.34 56.81 20.43
C ARG A 362 6.37 56.77 21.60
N ALA A 363 5.54 55.74 21.69
CA ALA A 363 4.65 55.54 22.83
C ALA A 363 5.43 55.36 24.14
N LEU A 364 6.52 54.59 24.14
CA LEU A 364 7.39 54.43 25.32
C LEU A 364 8.07 55.75 25.72
N GLN A 365 8.63 56.48 24.75
CA GLN A 365 9.23 57.80 24.98
C GLN A 365 8.21 58.79 25.56
N ARG A 366 6.97 58.76 25.06
CA ARG A 366 5.85 59.59 25.53
C ARG A 366 5.41 59.21 26.93
N ALA A 367 5.35 57.91 27.26
CA ALA A 367 4.96 57.41 28.57
C ALA A 367 5.93 57.86 29.68
N LYS A 368 7.24 57.95 29.40
CA LYS A 368 8.23 58.49 30.36
C LYS A 368 8.35 60.01 30.35
N ASN A 369 7.90 60.67 29.28
CA ASN A 369 8.01 62.13 29.08
C ASN A 369 6.67 62.72 28.63
N ALA A 370 5.64 62.59 29.47
CA ALA A 370 4.34 63.18 29.21
C ALA A 370 4.47 64.72 29.13
N LYS A 371 3.87 65.33 28.10
CA LYS A 371 3.70 66.80 28.06
C LYS A 371 2.46 67.18 28.86
N PRO A 372 2.36 68.42 29.35
CA PRO A 372 1.15 68.93 29.98
C PRO A 372 -0.13 68.76 29.13
N THR A 373 0.00 68.77 27.80
CA THR A 373 -1.10 68.51 26.86
C THR A 373 -1.65 67.09 26.94
N ASP A 374 -0.85 66.09 27.33
CA ASP A 374 -1.35 64.72 27.50
C ASP A 374 -2.31 64.62 28.68
N LEU A 375 -2.07 65.40 29.74
CA LEU A 375 -2.96 65.45 30.90
C LEU A 375 -4.34 65.99 30.52
N GLN A 376 -4.39 66.95 29.59
CA GLN A 376 -5.65 67.50 29.08
C GLN A 376 -6.43 66.46 28.26
N GLU A 377 -5.76 65.69 27.41
CA GLU A 377 -6.41 64.62 26.63
C GLU A 377 -6.85 63.45 27.53
N VAL A 378 -6.06 63.08 28.53
CA VAL A 378 -6.47 62.06 29.53
C VAL A 378 -7.68 62.52 30.33
N GLN A 379 -7.75 63.79 30.73
CA GLN A 379 -8.92 64.36 31.41
C GLN A 379 -10.18 64.35 30.52
N LYS A 380 -10.00 64.61 29.22
CA LYS A 380 -11.07 64.54 28.20
C LYS A 380 -11.60 63.12 28.00
N GLU A 381 -10.72 62.11 27.97
CA GLU A 381 -11.12 60.69 27.89
C GLU A 381 -11.82 60.20 29.18
N LEU A 382 -11.41 60.69 30.35
CA LEU A 382 -12.02 60.35 31.64
C LEU A 382 -13.34 61.09 31.93
N GLY A 383 -13.80 61.95 31.02
CA GLY A 383 -15.05 62.71 31.16
C GLY A 383 -15.02 63.78 32.25
N VAL A 384 -13.83 64.19 32.72
CA VAL A 384 -13.68 65.24 33.73
C VAL A 384 -13.60 66.59 33.00
N ASN A 385 -14.70 67.35 33.01
CA ASN A 385 -14.74 68.69 32.42
C ASN A 385 -13.69 69.59 33.10
N VAL A 386 -12.75 70.12 32.30
CA VAL A 386 -11.77 71.12 32.72
C VAL A 386 -12.52 72.39 33.10
N LYS A 387 -12.41 72.84 34.36
CA LYS A 387 -12.78 74.17 34.82
C LYS A 387 -11.54 75.03 35.02
#